data_AF-A0A1B6GCY6-F1
#
_entry.id   AF-A0A1B6GCY6-F1
#
_cell.length_a   1.000
_cell.length_b   1.000
_cell.length_c   1.000
_cell.angle_alpha   90.00
_cell.angle_beta   90.00
_cell.angle_gamma   90.00
#
_symmetry.space_group_name_H-M   'P 1'
#
loop_
_entity.id
_entity.type
_entity.pdbx_description
1 polymer ?
#
loop_
_entity_poly.entity_id
_entity_poly.type
_entity_poly.pdbx_seq_one_letter_code
_entity_poly.pdbx_strand_id
1 'polypeptide(L)'
;KLVQVQRSGRRLLGRFYRVALFGQAYFEDDSGVEFVYKEPKVTSLSEVSERLLHQYSNKFGADCVKIIMDSAPMAACDLDPKLAHVQVTHVTPYFDKTEAEERQTEFEQAHDVRRFMYE
;
A
#
# COMPACT_ATOMS: atom_id res chain seq x y z
N LYS A 1 -1.63 -25.60 21.76
CA LYS A 1 -0.25 -25.75 21.21
C LYS A 1 0.12 -24.42 20.51
N LEU A 2 0.58 -23.41 21.25
CA LEU A 2 0.60 -22.00 20.76
C LEU A 2 1.94 -21.26 21.02
N VAL A 3 3.01 -21.96 21.41
CA VAL A 3 4.22 -21.32 21.97
C VAL A 3 5.53 -21.78 21.29
N GLN A 4 5.53 -22.01 19.97
CA GLN A 4 6.76 -22.45 19.26
C GLN A 4 7.18 -21.60 18.06
N VAL A 5 6.50 -20.47 17.81
CA VAL A 5 6.77 -19.64 16.62
C VAL A 5 7.64 -18.41 16.94
N GLN A 6 7.84 -18.07 18.21
CA GLN A 6 8.70 -16.96 18.66
C GLN A 6 10.21 -17.20 18.35
N ARG A 7 10.63 -18.45 18.09
CA ARG A 7 12.06 -18.81 17.97
C ARG A 7 12.62 -18.94 16.55
N SER A 8 11.81 -18.86 15.49
CA SER A 8 12.30 -19.13 14.13
C SER A 8 12.35 -17.93 13.18
N GLY A 9 11.83 -16.74 13.57
CA GLY A 9 11.78 -15.56 12.69
C GLY A 9 10.97 -15.76 11.41
N ARG A 10 10.18 -16.84 11.30
CA ARG A 10 9.46 -17.24 10.06
C ARG A 10 8.06 -16.63 9.92
N ARG A 11 7.68 -15.65 10.74
CA ARG A 11 6.38 -14.99 10.61
C ARG A 11 6.48 -13.86 9.59
N LEU A 12 6.00 -14.13 8.37
CA LEU A 12 5.83 -13.09 7.37
C LEU A 12 4.49 -12.40 7.61
N LEU A 13 4.47 -11.38 8.49
CA LEU A 13 3.26 -10.71 8.99
C LEU A 13 2.60 -9.76 7.97
N GLY A 14 3.12 -9.75 6.74
CA GLY A 14 2.62 -8.97 5.62
C GLY A 14 3.37 -7.66 5.43
N ARG A 15 3.12 -7.01 4.31
CA ARG A 15 3.64 -5.68 3.99
C ARG A 15 2.47 -4.72 3.76
N PHE A 16 2.74 -3.43 3.89
CA PHE A 16 1.74 -2.40 3.71
C PHE A 16 2.09 -1.51 2.54
N TYR A 17 1.08 -1.11 1.78
CA TYR A 17 1.21 -0.23 0.64
C TYR A 17 0.17 0.86 0.72
N ARG A 18 0.60 2.13 0.61
CA ARG A 18 -0.31 3.23 0.30
C ARG A 18 -0.72 3.10 -1.16
N VAL A 19 -2.02 3.09 -1.43
CA VAL A 19 -2.59 3.09 -2.78
C VAL A 19 -3.48 4.31 -2.91
N ALA A 20 -3.08 5.25 -3.76
CA ALA A 20 -3.85 6.45 -4.06
C ALA A 20 -4.41 6.36 -5.49
N LEU A 21 -5.69 6.65 -5.64
CA LEU A 21 -6.40 6.55 -6.92
C LEU A 21 -6.68 7.94 -7.47
N PHE A 22 -6.41 8.17 -8.76
CA PHE A 22 -6.69 9.45 -9.41
C PHE A 22 -7.31 9.23 -10.78
N GLY A 23 -8.37 9.98 -11.08
CA GLY A 23 -9.06 9.94 -12.37
C GLY A 23 -10.57 9.88 -12.15
N GLN A 24 -11.21 11.05 -12.04
CA GLN A 24 -12.64 11.17 -11.72
C GLN A 24 -13.54 10.35 -12.65
N ALA A 25 -13.19 10.27 -13.94
CA ALA A 25 -13.95 9.53 -14.94
C ALA A 25 -13.91 7.99 -14.76
N TYR A 26 -12.98 7.49 -13.95
CA TYR A 26 -12.72 6.06 -13.75
C TYR A 26 -13.01 5.59 -12.33
N PHE A 27 -12.61 6.39 -11.34
CA PHE A 27 -12.72 6.05 -9.92
C PHE A 27 -13.86 6.74 -9.21
N GLU A 28 -14.52 7.73 -9.83
CA GLU A 28 -15.66 8.44 -9.26
C GLU A 28 -15.35 8.97 -7.85
N ASP A 29 -16.08 8.49 -6.83
CA ASP A 29 -15.91 8.89 -5.42
C ASP A 29 -14.56 8.44 -4.83
N ASP A 30 -13.91 7.43 -5.42
CA ASP A 30 -12.59 6.96 -4.99
C ASP A 30 -11.45 7.82 -5.57
N SER A 31 -11.73 8.75 -6.50
CA SER A 31 -10.72 9.64 -7.06
C SER A 31 -10.22 10.64 -6.00
N GLY A 32 -8.93 10.60 -5.71
CA GLY A 32 -8.26 11.36 -4.65
C GLY A 32 -8.24 10.65 -3.30
N VAL A 33 -8.81 9.46 -3.19
CA VAL A 33 -8.81 8.68 -1.95
C VAL A 33 -7.52 7.86 -1.83
N GLU A 34 -6.96 7.84 -0.63
CA GLU A 34 -5.82 7.02 -0.26
C GLU A 34 -6.24 5.86 0.64
N PHE A 35 -5.71 4.69 0.32
CA PHE A 35 -5.93 3.46 1.07
C PHE A 35 -4.61 2.88 1.55
N VAL A 36 -4.65 2.12 2.64
CA VAL A 36 -3.53 1.26 3.04
C VAL A 36 -3.89 -0.19 2.79
N TYR A 37 -3.22 -0.80 1.82
CA TYR A 37 -3.39 -2.19 1.44
C TYR A 37 -2.45 -3.05 2.26
N LYS A 38 -2.99 -4.11 2.88
CA LYS A 38 -2.20 -5.11 3.59
C LYS A 38 -1.99 -6.33 2.70
N GLU A 39 -0.74 -6.58 2.34
CA GLU A 39 -0.32 -7.68 1.48
C GLU A 39 0.20 -8.86 2.28
N PRO A 40 -0.06 -10.11 1.84
CA PRO A 40 0.43 -11.29 2.53
C PRO A 40 1.95 -11.42 2.37
N LYS A 41 2.59 -12.00 3.39
CA LYS A 41 3.99 -12.43 3.32
C LYS A 41 4.97 -11.32 2.92
N VAL A 42 5.64 -11.48 1.78
CA VAL A 42 6.73 -10.65 1.26
C VAL A 42 6.42 -10.10 -0.14
N THR A 43 5.13 -9.88 -0.45
CA THR A 43 4.73 -9.28 -1.73
C THR A 43 5.55 -8.02 -2.00
N SER A 44 6.15 -7.92 -3.18
CA SER A 44 6.97 -6.78 -3.59
C SER A 44 6.13 -5.63 -4.16
N LEU A 45 6.72 -4.44 -4.27
CA LEU A 45 6.06 -3.29 -4.91
C LEU A 45 5.64 -3.64 -6.35
N SER A 46 6.54 -4.27 -7.10
CA SER A 46 6.28 -4.70 -8.47
C SER A 46 5.10 -5.66 -8.57
N GLU A 47 5.02 -6.67 -7.69
CA GLU A 47 3.90 -7.63 -7.69
C GLU A 47 2.56 -6.95 -7.38
N VAL A 48 2.51 -6.02 -6.43
CA VAL A 48 1.29 -5.26 -6.14
C VAL A 48 0.91 -4.37 -7.33
N SER A 49 1.88 -3.66 -7.89
CA SER A 49 1.69 -2.77 -9.03
C SER A 49 1.20 -3.51 -10.27
N GLU A 50 1.79 -4.65 -10.61
CA GLU A 50 1.36 -5.48 -11.74
C GLU A 50 -0.05 -6.02 -11.55
N ARG A 51 -0.38 -6.47 -10.33
CA ARG A 51 -1.73 -6.94 -10.02
C ARG A 51 -2.77 -5.83 -10.16
N LEU A 52 -2.49 -4.64 -9.63
CA LEU A 52 -3.39 -3.49 -9.74
C LEU A 52 -3.50 -3.01 -11.19
N LEU A 53 -2.39 -2.97 -11.93
CA LEU A 53 -2.40 -2.66 -13.35
C LEU A 53 -3.32 -3.61 -14.09
N HIS A 54 -3.13 -4.92 -13.94
CA HIS A 54 -3.96 -5.92 -14.58
C HIS A 54 -5.44 -5.79 -14.21
N GLN A 55 -5.74 -5.60 -12.92
CA GLN A 55 -7.10 -5.44 -12.42
C GLN A 55 -7.80 -4.23 -13.06
N TYR A 56 -7.16 -3.06 -13.05
CA TYR A 56 -7.78 -1.83 -13.57
C TYR A 56 -7.75 -1.77 -15.10
N SER A 57 -6.71 -2.31 -15.75
CA SER A 57 -6.67 -2.44 -17.21
C SER A 57 -7.79 -3.35 -17.73
N ASN A 58 -8.11 -4.44 -17.02
CA ASN A 58 -9.27 -5.28 -17.35
C ASN A 58 -10.60 -4.55 -17.18
N LYS A 59 -10.67 -3.59 -16.24
CA LYS A 59 -11.88 -2.81 -15.95
C LYS A 59 -12.08 -1.64 -16.92
N PHE A 60 -11.01 -0.93 -17.26
CA PHE A 60 -11.06 0.36 -17.95
C PHE A 60 -10.43 0.38 -19.35
N GLY A 61 -9.73 -0.69 -19.74
CA GLY A 61 -8.92 -0.76 -20.94
C GLY A 61 -7.42 -0.60 -20.65
N ALA A 62 -6.59 -1.34 -21.37
CA ALA A 62 -5.15 -1.40 -21.15
C ALA A 62 -4.46 -0.03 -21.30
N ASP A 63 -4.90 0.77 -22.28
CA ASP A 63 -4.30 2.07 -22.59
C ASP A 63 -4.81 3.21 -21.68
N CYS A 64 -5.76 2.92 -20.78
CA CYS A 64 -6.37 3.91 -19.91
C CYS A 64 -5.72 3.98 -18.52
N VAL A 65 -4.80 3.08 -18.17
CA VAL A 65 -4.30 2.92 -16.79
C VAL A 65 -2.80 3.18 -16.70
N LYS A 66 -2.39 3.94 -15.70
CA LYS A 66 -0.98 4.22 -15.41
C LYS A 66 -0.67 3.95 -13.94
N ILE A 67 0.32 3.09 -13.69
CA ILE A 67 0.88 2.91 -12.35
C ILE A 67 1.99 3.93 -12.11
N ILE A 68 1.98 4.55 -10.93
CA ILE A 68 3.02 5.45 -10.46
C ILE A 68 3.64 4.83 -9.22
N MET A 69 4.93 4.47 -9.29
CA MET A 69 5.66 3.86 -8.17
C MET A 69 6.52 4.88 -7.39
N ASP A 70 6.59 6.11 -7.88
CA ASP A 70 7.20 7.23 -7.16
C ASP A 70 6.35 7.58 -5.93
N SER A 71 7.01 7.88 -4.81
CA SER A 71 6.37 8.27 -3.55
C SER A 71 6.06 9.77 -3.47
N ALA A 72 6.59 10.57 -4.41
CA ALA A 72 6.41 12.02 -4.44
C ALA A 72 4.93 12.42 -4.33
N PRO A 73 4.61 13.46 -3.51
CA PRO A 73 3.28 14.04 -3.50
C PRO A 73 2.90 14.53 -4.90
N MET A 74 1.69 14.22 -5.33
CA MET A 74 1.16 14.67 -6.62
C MET A 74 -0.15 15.41 -6.41
N ALA A 75 -0.34 16.52 -7.13
CA ALA A 75 -1.64 17.15 -7.21
C ALA A 75 -2.45 16.51 -8.35
N ALA A 76 -3.75 16.27 -8.12
CA ALA A 76 -4.62 15.70 -9.14
C ALA A 76 -4.68 16.54 -10.43
N CYS A 77 -4.40 17.85 -10.35
CA CYS A 77 -4.35 18.75 -11.49
C CYS A 77 -3.13 18.54 -12.40
N ASP A 78 -2.07 17.88 -11.91
CA ASP A 78 -0.84 17.63 -12.66
C ASP A 78 -0.91 16.32 -13.47
N LEU A 79 -1.99 15.55 -13.29
CA LEU A 79 -2.21 14.26 -13.92
C LEU A 79 -3.07 14.40 -15.19
N ASP A 80 -2.82 13.54 -16.18
CA ASP A 80 -3.65 13.48 -17.39
C ASP A 80 -5.07 13.02 -17.01
N PRO A 81 -6.12 13.85 -17.18
CA PRO A 81 -7.48 13.49 -16.80
C PRO A 81 -8.09 12.40 -17.68
N LYS A 82 -7.45 12.04 -18.80
CA LYS A 82 -7.87 10.95 -19.68
C LYS A 82 -7.39 9.58 -19.21
N LEU A 83 -6.60 9.50 -18.14
CA LEU A 83 -6.06 8.25 -17.63
C LEU A 83 -6.48 8.02 -16.17
N ALA A 84 -6.61 6.75 -15.81
CA ALA A 84 -6.70 6.27 -14.44
C ALA A 84 -5.28 6.09 -13.90
N HIS A 85 -4.85 6.99 -13.00
CA HIS A 85 -3.56 6.86 -12.33
C HIS A 85 -3.73 6.17 -10.99
N VAL A 86 -2.84 5.21 -10.72
CA VAL A 86 -2.79 4.49 -9.44
C VAL A 86 -1.38 4.63 -8.89
N GLN A 87 -1.24 5.39 -7.81
CA GLN A 87 0.03 5.54 -7.13
C GLN A 87 0.17 4.46 -6.06
N VAL A 88 1.28 3.73 -6.09
CA VAL A 88 1.57 2.65 -5.13
C VAL A 88 2.89 2.96 -4.44
N THR A 89 2.87 3.08 -3.12
CA THR A 89 4.06 3.37 -2.31
C THR A 89 4.17 2.38 -1.18
N HIS A 90 5.33 1.76 -1.01
CA HIS A 90 5.58 0.89 0.14
C HIS A 90 5.60 1.73 1.42
N VAL A 91 4.88 1.30 2.45
CA VAL A 91 4.85 1.96 3.75
C VAL A 91 5.18 0.98 4.87
N THR A 92 5.76 1.50 5.95
CA THR A 92 6.02 0.73 7.18
C THR A 92 5.19 1.29 8.32
N PRO A 93 4.74 0.47 9.28
CA PRO A 93 4.12 0.97 10.50
C PRO A 93 4.99 2.03 11.17
N TYR A 94 4.36 3.11 11.62
CA TYR A 94 5.01 4.18 12.35
C TYR A 94 4.58 4.14 13.81
N PHE A 95 5.56 4.17 14.70
CA PHE A 95 5.38 4.20 16.15
C PHE A 95 6.08 5.44 16.69
N ASP A 96 5.43 6.15 17.61
CA ASP A 96 6.14 7.15 18.40
C ASP A 96 7.07 6.49 19.43
N LYS A 97 7.85 7.30 20.15
CA LYS A 97 8.85 6.79 21.10
C LYS A 97 8.22 5.86 22.15
N THR A 98 7.06 6.23 22.69
CA THR A 98 6.37 5.43 23.71
C THR A 98 5.85 4.12 23.13
N GLU A 99 5.17 4.16 21.97
CA GLU A 99 4.68 2.94 21.32
C GLU A 99 5.83 2.00 20.90
N ALA A 100 6.98 2.54 20.49
CA ALA A 100 8.15 1.74 20.14
C ALA A 100 8.79 1.06 21.36
N GLU A 101 8.71 1.66 22.55
CA GLU A 101 9.12 1.05 23.81
C GLU A 101 8.14 -0.05 24.27
N GLU A 102 6.84 0.10 24.00
CA GLU A 102 5.83 -0.92 24.35
C GLU A 102 5.80 -2.10 23.36
N ARG A 103 5.96 -1.84 22.05
CA ARG A 103 5.82 -2.84 20.98
C ARG A 103 7.17 -3.45 20.62
N GLN A 104 7.64 -4.35 21.48
CA GLN A 104 8.96 -4.97 21.36
C GLN A 104 9.02 -6.13 20.34
N THR A 105 7.89 -6.80 20.10
CA THR A 105 7.86 -7.98 19.20
C THR A 105 7.38 -7.64 17.80
N GLU A 106 7.83 -8.40 16.80
CA GLU A 106 7.35 -8.29 15.41
C GLU A 106 5.81 -8.40 15.31
N PHE A 107 5.19 -9.21 16.17
CA PHE A 107 3.73 -9.36 16.19
C PHE A 107 3.04 -8.07 16.64
N GLU A 108 3.50 -7.48 17.74
CA GLU A 108 2.98 -6.20 18.24
C GLU A 108 3.23 -5.08 17.24
N GLN A 109 4.34 -5.11 16.52
CA GLN A 109 4.65 -4.13 15.48
C GLN A 109 3.84 -4.31 14.19
N ALA A 110 3.11 -5.42 14.01
CA ALA A 110 2.30 -5.67 12.81
C ALA A 110 0.80 -5.86 13.09
N HIS A 111 0.40 -5.86 14.36
CA HIS A 111 -0.99 -6.03 14.80
C HIS A 111 -1.54 -4.72 15.37
N ASP A 112 -2.77 -4.38 15.02
CA ASP A 112 -3.45 -3.15 15.47
C ASP A 112 -2.59 -1.88 15.23
N VAL A 113 -2.12 -1.74 14.00
CA VAL A 113 -1.32 -0.60 13.53
C VAL A 113 -2.21 0.35 12.74
N ARG A 114 -2.07 1.66 13.01
CA ARG A 114 -2.93 2.72 12.46
C ARG A 114 -2.17 3.86 11.79
N ARG A 115 -0.85 3.95 12.04
CA ARG A 115 0.03 4.97 11.47
C ARG A 115 1.07 4.29 10.60
N PHE A 116 1.38 4.91 9.48
CA PHE A 116 2.32 4.41 8.49
C PHE A 116 3.23 5.54 8.03
N MET A 117 4.44 5.20 7.62
CA MET A 117 5.43 6.13 7.06
C MET A 117 6.07 5.58 5.78
N TYR A 118 6.58 6.48 4.97
CA TYR A 118 7.43 6.23 3.80
C TYR A 118 8.44 7.36 3.71
N GLU A 119 9.56 7.11 3.03
CA GLU A 119 10.63 8.07 2.75
C GLU A 119 10.61 8.51 1.28
#